data_AF-A0A6C1BRJ1-F1
#
_entry.id   AF-A0A6C1BRJ1-F1
#
_cell.length_a   1.000
_cell.length_b   1.000
_cell.length_c   1.000
_cell.angle_alpha   90.00
_cell.angle_beta   90.00
_cell.angle_gamma   90.00
#
_symmetry.space_group_name_H-M   'P 1'
#
loop_
_entity.id
_entity.type
_entity.pdbx_description
1 polymer ?
#
loop_
_entity_poly.entity_id
_entity_poly.type
_entity_poly.pdbx_seq_one_letter_code
_entity_poly.pdbx_strand_id
1 'polypeptide(L)' 'MTMDRALRATSGGVLLLVFLIAILPADIHWFWKAFIVFMAINQIQSAFTGWCPVVSLYRKLGVKECTC' A
#
# COMPACT_ATOMS: atom_id res chain seq x y z
N MET A 1 -3.00 -5.75 16.74
CA MET A 1 -2.17 -5.02 15.77
C MET A 1 -0.73 -5.47 15.94
N THR A 2 -0.09 -6.03 14.91
CA THR A 2 1.36 -6.34 14.92
C THR A 2 2.13 -5.17 14.29
N MET A 3 3.44 -5.08 14.49
CA MET A 3 4.26 -4.01 13.90
C MET A 3 4.07 -3.89 12.38
N ASP A 4 3.97 -5.02 11.66
CA ASP A 4 3.72 -5.04 10.21
C ASP A 4 2.36 -4.47 9.81
N ARG A 5 1.34 -4.62 10.64
CA ARG A 5 0.02 -4.06 10.37
C ARG A 5 0.01 -2.55 10.59
N ALA A 6 0.65 -2.09 11.67
CA ALA A 6 0.81 -0.66 11.92
C ALA A 6 1.61 0.00 10.78
N LEU A 7 2.74 -0.58 10.38
CA LEU A 7 3.56 -0.08 9.27
C LEU A 7 2.78 0.00 7.96
N ARG A 8 1.97 -1.03 7.64
CA ARG A 8 1.08 -1.03 6.45
C ARG A 8 0.02 0.06 6.53
N ALA A 9 -0.60 0.28 7.68
CA ALA A 9 -1.59 1.33 7.85
C ALA A 9 -0.96 2.73 7.67
N THR A 10 0.18 2.97 8.31
CA THR A 10 0.88 4.25 8.24
C THR A 10 1.38 4.54 6.83
N SER A 11 2.03 3.58 6.18
CA SER A 11 2.52 3.75 4.80
C SER A 11 1.37 4.00 3.80
N GLY A 12 0.28 3.24 3.88
CA GLY A 12 -0.90 3.44 3.04
C GLY A 12 -1.57 4.79 3.29
N GLY A 13 -1.69 5.22 4.54
CA GLY A 13 -2.25 6.53 4.91
C GLY A 13 -1.41 7.70 4.41
N VAL A 14 -0.08 7.63 4.57
CA VAL A 14 0.84 8.65 4.05
C VAL A 14 0.79 8.70 2.52
N LEU A 15 0.75 7.56 1.83
CA LEU A 15 0.64 7.52 0.37
C LEU A 15 -0.67 8.15 -0.12
N LEU A 16 -1.78 7.90 0.58
CA LEU A 16 -3.06 8.52 0.27
C LEU A 16 -3.02 10.04 0.49
N LEU A 17 -2.36 10.52 1.54
CA LEU A 17 -2.17 11.94 1.80
C LEU A 17 -1.32 12.60 0.71
N VAL A 18 -0.20 11.99 0.31
CA VAL A 18 0.63 12.46 -0.81
C VAL A 18 -0.17 12.47 -2.11
N PHE A 19 -1.01 11.46 -2.33
CA PHE A 19 -1.90 11.42 -3.49
C PHE A 19 -2.83 12.63 -3.51
N LEU A 20 -3.51 12.94 -2.41
CA LEU A 20 -4.45 14.04 -2.33
C LEU A 20 -3.79 15.42 -2.50
N ILE A 21 -2.62 15.62 -1.90
CA ILE A 21 -1.95 16.93 -1.90
C ILE A 21 -1.15 17.17 -3.17
N ALA A 22 -0.38 16.17 -3.63
CA ALA A 22 0.62 16.36 -4.69
C ALA A 22 0.20 15.76 -6.03
N ILE A 23 -0.40 14.56 -6.05
CA ILE A 23 -0.68 13.82 -7.30
C ILE A 23 -2.02 14.21 -7.91
N LEU A 24 -3.04 14.42 -7.09
CA LEU A 24 -4.38 14.78 -7.52
C LEU A 24 -4.40 16.07 -8.38
N PRO A 25 -3.73 17.17 -7.97
CA PRO A 25 -3.69 18.39 -8.79
C PRO A 25 -2.67 18.35 -9.94
N ALA A 26 -1.74 17.38 -9.96
CA ALA A 26 -0.73 17.30 -11.02
C ALA A 26 -1.32 16.84 -12.36
N ASP A 27 -0.75 17.32 -13.48
CA ASP A 27 -1.06 16.85 -14.84
C ASP A 27 -0.42 15.49 -15.12
N ILE A 28 -0.96 14.47 -14.47
CA ILE A 28 -0.58 13.07 -14.64
C ILE A 28 -1.75 12.33 -15.28
N HIS A 29 -1.46 11.45 -16.23
CA HIS A 29 -2.47 10.61 -16.88
C HIS A 29 -3.34 9.86 -15.84
N TRP A 30 -4.66 9.87 -16.05
CA TRP A 30 -5.66 9.35 -15.12
C TRP A 30 -5.35 7.94 -14.60
N PHE A 31 -4.84 7.06 -15.48
CA PHE A 31 -4.44 5.69 -15.11
C PHE A 31 -3.47 5.66 -13.92
N TRP A 32 -2.46 6.52 -13.89
CA TRP A 32 -1.48 6.56 -12.81
C TRP A 32 -2.09 7.08 -11.51
N LYS A 33 -3.01 8.05 -11.60
CA LYS A 33 -3.75 8.53 -10.43
C LYS A 33 -4.59 7.41 -9.81
N ALA A 34 -5.34 6.69 -10.65
CA ALA A 34 -6.15 5.54 -10.21
C ALA A 34 -5.28 4.41 -9.64
N PHE A 35 -4.13 4.14 -10.25
CA PHE A 35 -3.21 3.11 -9.76
C PHE A 35 -2.64 3.45 -8.37
N ILE A 36 -2.21 4.70 -8.15
CA ILE A 36 -1.67 5.15 -6.87
C ILE A 36 -2.75 5.07 -5.78
N VAL A 37 -3.96 5.55 -6.06
CA VAL A 37 -5.05 5.50 -5.07
C VAL A 37 -5.45 4.05 -4.77
N PHE A 38 -5.48 3.18 -5.78
CA PHE A 38 -5.72 1.75 -5.62
C PHE A 38 -4.65 1.12 -4.71
N MET A 39 -3.36 1.41 -4.96
CA MET A 39 -2.27 0.91 -4.13
C MET A 39 -2.38 1.37 -2.67
N ALA A 40 -2.69 2.65 -2.44
CA ALA A 40 -2.88 3.19 -1.08
C ALA A 40 -4.03 2.48 -0.35
N ILE A 41 -5.17 2.31 -1.01
CA ILE A 41 -6.34 1.60 -0.44
C ILE A 41 -6.00 0.14 -0.12
N ASN A 42 -5.33 -0.57 -1.03
CA ASN A 42 -4.93 -1.97 -0.81
C ASN A 42 -3.99 -2.12 0.39
N GLN A 43 -3.07 -1.17 0.58
CA GLN A 43 -2.13 -1.20 1.70
C GLN A 43 -2.83 -0.96 3.04
N ILE A 44 -3.78 -0.02 3.08
CA ILE A 44 -4.66 0.21 4.24
C ILE A 44 -5.50 -1.04 4.51
N GLN A 45 -6.15 -1.60 3.49
CA GLN A 45 -6.95 -2.83 3.62
C GLN A 45 -6.09 -3.98 4.15
N SER A 46 -4.84 -4.10 3.71
CA SER A 46 -3.92 -5.12 4.19
C SER A 46 -3.58 -4.99 5.67
N ALA A 47 -3.55 -3.77 6.20
CA ALA A 47 -3.33 -3.56 7.62
C ALA A 47 -4.45 -4.17 8.49
N PHE A 48 -5.69 -4.15 7.99
CA PHE A 48 -6.85 -4.69 8.70
C PHE A 48 -7.10 -6.17 8.40
N THR A 49 -7.07 -6.55 7.12
CA THR A 49 -7.40 -7.91 6.64
C THR A 49 -6.21 -8.85 6.66
N GLY A 50 -4.99 -8.33 6.75
CA GLY A 50 -3.75 -9.12 6.67
C GLY A 50 -3.38 -9.58 5.26
N TRP A 51 -4.26 -9.39 4.27
CA TRP A 51 -4.06 -9.81 2.89
C TRP A 51 -3.45 -8.69 2.05
N CYS A 52 -2.38 -8.96 1.32
CA CYS A 52 -1.82 -8.05 0.31
C CYS A 52 -1.37 -8.88 -0.90
N PRO A 53 -1.78 -8.51 -2.13
CA PRO A 53 -1.37 -9.23 -3.33
C PRO A 53 0.15 -9.22 -3.55
N VAL A 54 0.84 -8.17 -3.09
CA VAL A 54 2.30 -8.10 -3.17
C VAL A 54 2.96 -9.08 -2.20
N VAL A 55 2.42 -9.25 -1.00
CA VAL A 55 2.94 -10.23 -0.04
C VAL A 55 2.71 -11.66 -0.54
N SER A 56 1.56 -11.95 -1.14
CA SER A 56 1.32 -13.27 -1.73
C SER A 56 2.22 -13.55 -2.93
N LEU A 57 2.53 -12.53 -3.73
CA LEU A 57 3.54 -12.61 -4.79
C LEU A 57 4.93 -12.90 -4.21
N TYR A 58 5.37 -12.18 -3.19
CA TYR A 58 6.67 -12.41 -2.56
C TYR A 58 6.80 -13.79 -1.93
N ARG A 59 5.73 -14.31 -1.30
CA ARG A 59 5.69 -15.68 -0.80
C ARG A 59 5.85 -16.70 -1.94
N LYS A 60 5.23 -16.46 -3.10
CA LYS A 60 5.43 -17.30 -4.30
C LYS A 60 6.85 -17.23 -4.86
N LEU A 61 7.50 -16.08 -4.73
CA LEU A 61 8.90 -15.88 -5.10
C LEU A 61 9.89 -16.44 -4.07
N GLY A 62 9.42 -17.01 -2.95
CA GLY A 62 10.26 -17.58 -1.91
C GLY A 62 10.97 -16.54 -1.02
N VAL A 63 10.53 -15.28 -1.05
CA VAL A 63 11.06 -14.23 -0.15
C VAL A 63 10.62 -14.55 1.28
N LYS A 64 11.59 -14.72 2.18
CA LYS A 64 11.32 -14.99 3.59
C LYS A 64 10.84 -13.73 4.30
N GLU A 65 9.81 -13.87 5.12
CA GLU A 65 9.40 -12.80 6.02
C GLU A 65 10.47 -12.64 7.11
N CYS A 66 10.82 -11.39 7.43
CA CYS A 66 11.68 -11.13 8.58
C CYS A 66 10.91 -11.50 9.85
N THR A 67 11.38 -12.51 10.56
CA THR A 67 10.95 -12.81 11.93
C THR A 67 11.71 -11.91 12.88
N CYS A 68 11.04 -10.90 13.43
CA CYS A 68 11.45 -10.29 14.69
C CYS A 68 11.12 -11.22 15.86
#